data_AF-A0A962ZWG1-F1
#
_entry.id   AF-A0A962ZWG1-F1
#
_cell.length_a   1.000
_cell.length_b   1.000
_cell.length_c   1.000
_cell.angle_alpha   90.00
_cell.angle_beta   90.00
_cell.angle_gamma   90.00
#
_symmetry.space_group_name_H-M   'P 1'
#
loop_
_entity.id
_entity.type
_entity.pdbx_description
1 polymer ?
#
loop_
_entity_poly.entity_id
_entity_poly.type
_entity_poly.pdbx_seq_one_letter_code
_entity_poly.pdbx_strand_id
1 'polypeptide(L)'
;CLTLPFWLAVCRDMGLAVQVCVIERAPLEVARSLLKRDAFPLGYGLRLCSAYRASLVSALPADALRVSYDELLADTAAVMQRLGDTLPLDVNPEKLAAGVRPELRHQLSGSPGGAPPEAAATDPAAAGLEDAIASGYPADQVMAEFARELVARGLELSRVGAAHSEALATLDARDADVAALSAEHRKALATIGQRDREIEALAAEHRRALATIDERDEQIREFDRRLAQIGAEHSHALEVIRERDAQLDYLYNLPGLGLVIRALRKKHAQG
;
A
#
# COMPACT_ATOMS: atom_id res chain seq x y z
N CYS A 1 -8.41 34.61 -31.85
CA CYS A 1 -7.17 34.04 -31.29
C CYS A 1 -6.27 35.19 -30.88
N LEU A 2 -6.03 35.37 -29.57
CA LEU A 2 -5.37 36.58 -29.06
C LEU A 2 -3.87 36.65 -29.41
N THR A 3 -3.22 35.50 -29.54
CA THR A 3 -1.76 35.41 -29.71
C THR A 3 -1.34 35.17 -31.16
N LEU A 4 -2.29 35.00 -32.10
CA LEU A 4 -1.97 34.76 -33.51
C LEU A 4 -1.10 35.86 -34.13
N PRO A 5 -1.37 37.18 -33.95
CA PRO A 5 -0.52 38.23 -34.51
C PRO A 5 0.93 38.14 -34.03
N PHE A 6 1.13 37.81 -32.75
CA PHE A 6 2.46 37.63 -32.17
C PHE A 6 3.21 36.49 -32.86
N TRP A 7 2.58 35.31 -33.01
CA TRP A 7 3.22 34.16 -33.65
C TRP A 7 3.54 34.40 -35.12
N LEU A 8 2.65 35.08 -35.85
CA LEU A 8 2.90 35.45 -37.25
C LEU A 8 4.10 36.41 -37.40
N ALA A 9 4.29 37.32 -36.43
CA ALA A 9 5.45 38.20 -36.41
C ALA A 9 6.75 37.41 -36.14
N VAL A 10 6.75 36.56 -35.11
CA VAL A 10 7.91 35.73 -34.75
C VAL A 10 8.36 34.85 -35.91
N CYS A 11 7.43 34.16 -36.58
CA CYS A 11 7.79 33.30 -37.70
C CYS A 11 8.35 34.08 -38.89
N ARG A 12 7.84 35.29 -39.14
CA ARG A 12 8.37 36.18 -40.18
C ARG A 12 9.80 36.60 -39.88
N ASP A 13 10.09 36.98 -38.63
CA ASP A 13 11.43 37.38 -38.20
C ASP A 13 12.44 36.21 -38.30
N MET A 14 11.96 34.98 -38.12
CA MET A 14 12.75 33.76 -38.28
C MET A 14 12.87 33.27 -39.73
N GLY A 15 12.21 33.93 -40.69
CA GLY A 15 12.18 33.48 -42.09
C GLY A 15 11.45 32.15 -42.31
N LEU A 16 10.52 31.79 -41.42
CA LEU A 16 9.73 30.57 -41.52
C LEU A 16 8.48 30.80 -42.37
N ALA A 17 8.21 29.90 -43.31
CA ALA A 17 6.93 29.84 -44.01
C ALA A 17 5.85 29.31 -43.04
N VAL A 18 4.72 30.02 -42.95
CA VAL A 18 3.62 29.67 -42.04
C VAL A 18 2.33 29.57 -42.84
N GLN A 19 1.59 28.48 -42.62
CA GLN A 19 0.19 28.37 -43.00
C GLN A 19 -0.67 28.35 -41.74
N VAL A 20 -1.75 29.13 -41.72
CA VAL A 20 -2.71 29.12 -40.62
C VAL A 20 -3.87 28.20 -40.97
N CYS A 21 -4.18 27.25 -40.10
CA CYS A 21 -5.39 26.42 -40.18
C CYS A 21 -6.30 26.74 -38.99
N VAL A 22 -7.55 27.07 -39.26
CA VAL A 22 -8.57 27.39 -38.25
C VAL A 22 -9.64 26.32 -38.26
N ILE A 23 -9.96 25.81 -37.07
CA ILE A 23 -11.14 24.97 -36.86
C ILE A 23 -12.31 25.85 -36.43
N GLU A 24 -13.40 25.78 -37.17
CA GLU A 24 -14.65 26.48 -36.87
C GLU A 24 -15.64 25.54 -36.18
N ARG A 25 -16.27 26.03 -35.11
CA ARG A 25 -17.31 25.32 -34.37
C ARG A 25 -18.46 26.28 -34.09
N ALA A 26 -19.69 25.77 -34.09
CA ALA A 26 -20.88 26.56 -33.80
C ALA A 26 -20.77 27.23 -32.41
N PRO A 27 -21.03 28.57 -32.29
CA PRO A 27 -20.87 29.28 -31.02
C PRO A 27 -21.67 28.68 -29.85
N LEU A 28 -22.87 28.19 -30.14
CA LEU A 28 -23.74 27.58 -29.13
C LEU A 28 -23.14 26.29 -28.57
N GLU A 29 -22.49 25.48 -29.41
CA GLU A 29 -21.82 24.27 -28.94
C GLU A 29 -20.59 24.57 -28.08
N VAL A 30 -19.81 25.59 -28.46
CA VAL A 30 -18.68 26.06 -27.66
C VAL A 30 -19.19 26.50 -26.28
N ALA A 31 -20.26 27.30 -26.25
CA ALA A 31 -20.84 27.80 -25.00
C ALA A 31 -21.43 26.66 -24.14
N ARG A 32 -22.13 25.67 -24.74
CA ARG A 32 -22.60 24.47 -24.02
C ARG A 32 -21.46 23.63 -23.47
N SER A 33 -20.35 23.51 -24.22
CA SER A 33 -19.16 22.80 -23.77
C SER A 33 -18.51 23.50 -22.58
N LEU A 34 -18.41 24.83 -22.61
CA LEU A 34 -17.89 25.63 -21.50
C LEU A 34 -18.78 25.55 -20.26
N LEU A 35 -20.10 25.54 -20.43
CA LEU A 35 -21.04 25.30 -19.32
C LEU A 35 -20.80 23.93 -18.68
N LYS A 36 -20.67 22.87 -19.49
CA LYS A 36 -20.47 21.51 -18.98
C LYS A 36 -19.12 21.33 -18.26
N ARG A 37 -18.05 21.92 -18.79
CA ARG A 37 -16.68 21.71 -18.28
C ARG A 37 -16.31 22.67 -17.17
N ASP A 38 -16.64 23.95 -17.36
CA ASP A 38 -16.12 25.07 -16.57
C ASP A 38 -17.23 25.78 -15.76
N ALA A 39 -18.49 25.29 -15.85
CA ALA A 39 -19.67 25.92 -15.25
C ALA A 39 -19.89 27.38 -15.71
N PHE A 40 -19.38 27.74 -16.89
CA PHE A 40 -19.56 29.08 -17.44
C PHE A 40 -20.99 29.26 -17.94
N PRO A 41 -21.71 30.32 -17.52
CA PRO A 41 -23.04 30.62 -18.05
C PRO A 41 -23.04 30.71 -19.56
N LEU A 42 -24.14 30.29 -20.18
CA LEU A 42 -24.23 30.18 -21.63
C LEU A 42 -23.98 31.53 -22.33
N GLY A 43 -24.56 32.61 -21.79
CA GLY A 43 -24.33 33.97 -22.29
C GLY A 43 -22.88 34.43 -22.18
N TYR A 44 -22.17 34.02 -21.11
CA TYR A 44 -20.74 34.28 -20.98
C TYR A 44 -19.94 33.51 -22.05
N GLY A 45 -20.24 32.22 -22.23
CA GLY A 45 -19.59 31.39 -23.25
C GLY A 45 -19.79 31.91 -24.68
N LEU A 46 -20.97 32.42 -25.00
CA LEU A 46 -21.27 33.05 -26.29
C LEU A 46 -20.48 34.35 -26.51
N ARG A 47 -20.43 35.23 -25.50
CA ARG A 47 -19.64 36.48 -25.54
C ARG A 47 -18.15 36.19 -25.69
N LEU A 48 -17.65 35.19 -24.96
CA LEU A 48 -16.26 34.74 -25.06
C LEU A 48 -15.96 34.22 -26.46
N CYS A 49 -16.81 33.35 -27.01
CA CYS A 49 -16.66 32.83 -28.37
C CYS A 49 -16.68 33.97 -29.41
N SER A 50 -17.60 34.95 -29.26
CA SER A 50 -17.66 36.12 -30.15
C SER A 50 -16.38 36.93 -30.10
N ALA A 51 -15.90 37.28 -28.90
CA ALA A 51 -14.68 38.08 -28.72
C ALA A 51 -13.44 37.38 -29.31
N TYR A 52 -13.32 36.06 -29.10
CA TYR A 52 -12.23 35.26 -29.65
C TYR A 52 -12.30 35.13 -31.17
N ARG A 53 -13.51 35.03 -31.74
CA ARG A 53 -13.74 34.99 -33.19
C ARG A 53 -13.46 36.33 -33.85
N ALA A 54 -13.93 37.44 -33.27
CA ALA A 54 -13.61 38.79 -33.75
C ALA A 54 -12.10 39.03 -33.79
N SER A 55 -11.40 38.66 -32.71
CA SER A 55 -9.93 38.74 -32.64
C SER A 55 -9.22 37.78 -33.61
N LEU A 56 -9.86 36.67 -33.98
CA LEU A 56 -9.31 35.74 -34.98
C LEU A 56 -9.45 36.34 -36.39
N VAL A 57 -10.65 36.78 -36.74
CA VAL A 57 -10.97 37.33 -38.07
C VAL A 57 -10.10 38.54 -38.38
N SER A 58 -9.85 39.42 -37.41
CA SER A 58 -8.99 40.60 -37.62
C SER A 58 -7.51 40.26 -37.86
N ALA A 59 -7.06 39.08 -37.43
CA ALA A 59 -5.67 38.65 -37.50
C ALA A 59 -5.40 37.56 -38.55
N LEU A 60 -6.45 37.08 -39.24
CA LEU A 60 -6.36 35.90 -40.08
C LEU A 60 -5.77 36.24 -41.46
N PRO A 61 -4.70 35.55 -41.91
CA PRO A 61 -4.21 35.68 -43.28
C PRO A 61 -5.27 35.28 -44.32
N ALA A 62 -5.21 35.87 -45.52
CA ALA A 62 -6.18 35.64 -46.58
C ALA A 62 -6.15 34.19 -47.12
N ASP A 63 -5.00 33.54 -47.02
CA ASP A 63 -4.75 32.16 -47.44
C ASP A 63 -4.98 31.14 -46.31
N ALA A 64 -5.49 31.56 -45.15
CA ALA A 64 -5.75 30.65 -44.04
C ALA A 64 -6.76 29.55 -44.41
N LEU A 65 -6.41 28.31 -44.05
CA LEU A 65 -7.25 27.14 -44.24
C LEU A 65 -8.34 27.11 -43.17
N ARG A 66 -9.57 26.79 -43.59
CA ARG A 66 -10.72 26.67 -42.70
C ARG A 66 -11.23 25.24 -42.70
N VAL A 67 -11.49 24.72 -41.51
CA VAL A 67 -11.97 23.36 -41.30
C VAL A 67 -13.18 23.45 -40.37
N SER A 68 -14.33 22.95 -40.80
CA SER A 68 -15.46 22.80 -39.89
C SER A 68 -15.20 21.64 -38.92
N TYR A 69 -15.52 21.84 -37.65
CA TYR A 69 -15.49 20.79 -36.63
C TYR A 69 -16.42 19.63 -37.00
N ASP A 70 -17.58 19.92 -37.61
CA ASP A 70 -18.53 18.90 -38.03
C ASP A 70 -17.99 18.08 -39.20
N GLU A 71 -17.35 18.73 -40.18
CA GLU A 71 -16.65 18.04 -41.28
C GLU A 71 -15.54 17.14 -40.75
N LEU A 72 -14.75 17.65 -39.80
CA LEU A 72 -13.64 16.92 -39.21
C LEU A 72 -14.11 15.67 -38.46
N LEU A 73 -15.26 15.74 -37.79
CA LEU A 73 -15.84 14.59 -37.08
C LEU A 73 -16.54 13.59 -38.01
N ALA A 74 -17.19 14.08 -39.07
CA ALA A 74 -17.90 13.26 -40.04
C ALA A 74 -16.94 12.43 -40.89
N ASP A 75 -15.90 13.05 -41.43
CA ASP A 75 -14.90 12.38 -42.28
C ASP A 75 -13.50 12.96 -42.05
N THR A 76 -12.85 12.50 -40.98
CA THR A 76 -11.51 12.95 -40.63
C THR A 76 -10.48 12.60 -41.69
N ALA A 77 -10.62 11.46 -42.38
CA ALA A 77 -9.67 11.02 -43.40
C ALA A 77 -9.68 11.99 -44.59
N ALA A 78 -10.87 12.36 -45.08
CA ALA A 78 -11.01 13.32 -46.16
C ALA A 78 -10.50 14.72 -45.78
N VAL A 79 -10.79 15.21 -44.56
CA VAL A 79 -10.30 16.51 -44.10
C VAL A 79 -8.78 16.53 -43.99
N MET A 80 -8.18 15.46 -43.46
CA MET A 80 -6.72 15.38 -43.30
C MET A 80 -5.99 15.17 -44.62
N GLN A 81 -6.57 14.44 -45.56
CA GLN A 81 -6.05 14.36 -46.93
C GLN A 81 -6.02 15.74 -47.59
N ARG A 82 -7.13 16.48 -47.53
CA ARG A 82 -7.24 17.85 -48.05
C ARG A 82 -6.20 18.79 -47.42
N LEU A 83 -5.99 18.68 -46.11
CA LEU A 83 -4.94 19.44 -45.42
C LEU A 83 -3.54 19.02 -45.87
N GLY A 84 -3.27 17.73 -46.07
CA GLY A 84 -1.99 17.20 -46.57
C GLY A 84 -1.70 17.53 -48.04
N ASP A 85 -2.73 17.75 -48.86
CA ASP A 85 -2.55 18.22 -50.24
C ASP A 85 -2.18 19.71 -50.27
N THR A 86 -2.57 20.47 -49.24
CA THR A 86 -2.38 21.94 -49.19
C THR A 86 -1.17 22.34 -48.35
N LEU A 87 -0.85 21.56 -47.32
CA LEU A 87 0.28 21.74 -46.43
C LEU A 87 1.33 20.68 -46.77
N PRO A 88 2.64 20.98 -46.70
CA PRO A 88 3.69 19.98 -46.87
C PRO A 88 3.78 19.06 -45.62
N LEU A 89 2.70 18.33 -45.32
CA LEU A 89 2.58 17.42 -44.19
C LEU A 89 2.53 15.98 -44.71
N ASP A 90 3.38 15.13 -44.13
CA ASP A 90 3.30 13.68 -44.36
C ASP A 90 2.19 13.08 -43.49
N VAL A 91 1.04 12.78 -44.10
CA VAL A 91 -0.14 12.25 -43.40
C VAL A 91 -0.04 10.73 -43.32
N ASN A 92 0.29 10.21 -42.14
CA ASN A 92 0.26 8.77 -41.89
C ASN A 92 -1.18 8.30 -41.55
N PRO A 93 -1.82 7.47 -42.38
CA PRO A 93 -3.22 7.07 -42.21
C PRO A 93 -3.46 6.17 -40.98
N GLU A 94 -2.48 5.35 -40.58
CA GLU A 94 -2.60 4.47 -39.40
C GLU A 94 -2.57 5.29 -38.10
N LYS A 95 -1.69 6.31 -38.02
CA LYS A 95 -1.65 7.24 -36.89
C LYS A 95 -2.89 8.12 -36.84
N LEU A 96 -3.46 8.47 -37.98
CA LEU A 96 -4.67 9.26 -38.07
C LEU A 96 -5.88 8.52 -37.48
N ALA A 97 -6.02 7.23 -37.80
CA ALA A 97 -7.09 6.39 -37.26
C ALA A 97 -7.00 6.22 -35.72
N ALA A 98 -5.79 6.21 -35.15
CA ALA A 98 -5.57 6.13 -33.72
C ALA A 98 -5.76 7.47 -32.97
N GLY A 99 -5.58 8.61 -33.65
CA GLY A 99 -5.65 9.95 -33.05
C GLY A 99 -7.08 10.47 -32.85
N VAL A 100 -8.04 9.99 -33.63
CA VAL A 100 -9.45 10.43 -33.55
C VAL A 100 -10.20 9.52 -32.59
N ARG A 101 -10.45 10.00 -31.36
CA ARG A 101 -11.24 9.27 -30.37
C ARG A 101 -12.71 9.18 -30.80
N PRO A 102 -13.25 7.99 -31.07
CA PRO A 102 -14.66 7.82 -31.45
C PRO A 102 -15.61 8.35 -30.38
N GLU A 103 -15.19 8.37 -29.11
CA GLU A 103 -15.99 8.89 -27.98
C GLU A 103 -16.35 10.38 -28.11
N LEU A 104 -15.65 11.16 -28.94
CA LEU A 104 -15.97 12.57 -29.22
C LEU A 104 -17.18 12.73 -30.15
N ARG A 105 -17.67 11.65 -30.77
CA ARG A 105 -18.85 11.66 -31.68
C ARG A 105 -20.20 11.79 -30.96
N HIS A 106 -20.26 11.66 -29.64
CA HIS A 106 -21.53 11.56 -28.88
C HIS A 106 -22.22 12.89 -28.54
N GLN A 107 -21.79 14.04 -29.07
CA GLN A 107 -22.50 15.31 -28.86
C GLN A 107 -23.53 15.65 -29.96
N LEU A 108 -23.55 14.89 -31.05
CA LEU A 108 -24.58 14.98 -32.09
C LEU A 108 -25.64 13.90 -31.85
N SER A 109 -26.55 14.09 -30.87
CA SER A 109 -27.92 13.54 -30.85
C SER A 109 -28.57 13.68 -29.47
N GLY A 110 -29.64 14.48 -29.38
CA GLY A 110 -30.76 14.25 -28.46
C GLY A 110 -30.76 15.03 -27.14
N SER A 111 -31.45 16.18 -27.13
CA SER A 111 -32.27 16.54 -25.97
C SER A 111 -33.58 17.18 -26.47
N PRO A 112 -34.75 16.56 -26.24
CA PRO A 112 -36.05 17.17 -26.53
C PRO A 112 -36.48 18.02 -25.34
N GLY A 113 -36.64 19.33 -25.55
CA GLY A 113 -37.31 20.18 -24.56
C GLY A 113 -36.84 21.62 -24.56
N GLY A 114 -37.66 22.49 -25.16
CA GLY A 114 -37.57 23.94 -25.05
C GLY A 114 -36.67 24.57 -26.10
N ALA A 115 -37.25 24.94 -27.25
CA ALA A 115 -36.57 25.67 -28.31
C ALA A 115 -36.21 27.10 -27.87
N PRO A 116 -34.92 27.48 -27.81
CA PRO A 116 -34.47 28.85 -28.03
C PRO A 116 -34.33 29.08 -29.55
N PRO A 117 -34.18 30.32 -30.03
CA PRO A 117 -34.21 30.63 -31.46
C PRO A 117 -33.02 30.02 -32.19
N GLU A 118 -33.24 28.85 -32.78
CA GLU A 118 -32.22 28.01 -33.43
C GLU A 118 -31.96 28.38 -34.90
N ALA A 119 -32.41 29.56 -35.35
CA ALA A 119 -32.46 29.93 -36.77
C ALA A 119 -31.38 30.91 -37.26
N ALA A 120 -30.25 31.09 -36.55
CA ALA A 120 -29.26 32.11 -36.93
C ALA A 120 -27.78 31.69 -36.83
N ALA A 121 -27.45 30.39 -36.86
CA ALA A 121 -26.08 29.93 -36.56
C ALA A 121 -25.39 29.16 -37.70
N THR A 122 -25.80 29.37 -38.96
CA THR A 122 -25.10 28.84 -40.13
C THR A 122 -24.83 29.99 -41.13
N ASP A 123 -23.57 30.46 -41.10
CA ASP A 123 -22.93 31.39 -42.04
C ASP A 123 -23.26 32.91 -41.92
N PRO A 124 -22.43 33.80 -42.50
CA PRO A 124 -21.71 34.85 -41.82
C PRO A 124 -22.50 36.16 -41.80
N ALA A 125 -23.13 36.44 -40.67
CA ALA A 125 -23.39 37.81 -40.26
C ALA A 125 -22.94 37.94 -38.80
N ALA A 126 -21.65 38.29 -38.61
CA ALA A 126 -21.21 38.88 -37.35
C ALA A 126 -22.11 40.09 -36.97
N ALA A 127 -22.71 40.73 -37.98
CA ALA A 127 -23.80 41.69 -37.86
C ALA A 127 -25.10 41.01 -37.42
N GLY A 128 -25.33 40.97 -36.11
CA GLY A 128 -26.58 40.49 -35.50
C GLY A 128 -26.38 39.40 -34.46
N LEU A 129 -25.26 38.67 -34.49
CA LEU A 129 -24.93 37.71 -33.42
C LEU A 129 -24.72 38.44 -32.09
N GLU A 130 -24.03 39.58 -32.09
CA GLU A 130 -23.82 40.37 -30.88
C GLU A 130 -25.13 40.92 -30.31
N ASP A 131 -26.03 41.39 -31.19
CA ASP A 131 -27.36 41.87 -30.80
C ASP A 131 -28.25 40.72 -30.28
N ALA A 132 -28.19 39.56 -30.92
CA ALA A 132 -28.89 38.36 -30.46
C ALA A 132 -28.37 37.88 -29.09
N ILE A 133 -27.05 37.92 -28.87
CA ILE A 133 -26.45 37.64 -27.56
C ILE A 133 -26.88 38.69 -26.53
N ALA A 134 -26.87 39.97 -26.89
CA ALA A 134 -27.25 41.05 -25.98
C ALA A 134 -28.74 40.97 -25.58
N SER A 135 -29.61 40.63 -26.51
CA SER A 135 -31.06 40.48 -26.27
C SER A 135 -31.40 39.19 -25.53
N GLY A 136 -30.75 38.07 -25.85
CA GLY A 136 -31.00 36.77 -25.22
C GLY A 136 -30.30 36.59 -23.88
N TYR A 137 -29.17 37.27 -23.66
CA TYR A 137 -28.34 37.16 -22.47
C TYR A 137 -27.84 38.54 -22.02
N PRO A 138 -28.69 39.33 -21.32
CA PRO A 138 -28.31 40.62 -20.76
C PRO A 138 -27.05 40.53 -19.89
N ALA A 139 -26.15 41.50 -20.02
CA ALA A 139 -24.82 41.42 -19.41
C ALA A 139 -24.88 41.38 -17.87
N ASP A 140 -25.81 42.12 -17.27
CA ASP A 140 -26.08 42.13 -15.83
C ASP A 140 -26.53 40.75 -15.32
N GLN A 141 -27.42 40.07 -16.06
CA GLN A 141 -27.89 38.72 -15.72
C GLN A 141 -26.77 37.70 -15.82
N VAL A 142 -25.98 37.75 -16.90
CA VAL A 142 -24.82 36.87 -17.10
C VAL A 142 -23.79 37.04 -16.00
N MET A 143 -23.50 38.29 -15.61
CA MET A 143 -22.55 38.55 -14.52
C MET A 143 -23.08 38.08 -13.17
N ALA A 144 -24.38 38.24 -12.91
CA ALA A 144 -25.01 37.74 -11.70
C ALA A 144 -25.00 36.20 -11.64
N GLU A 145 -25.28 35.52 -12.75
CA GLU A 145 -25.14 34.06 -12.88
C GLU A 145 -23.71 33.61 -12.62
N PHE A 146 -22.74 34.22 -13.28
CA PHE A 146 -21.32 33.89 -13.11
C PHE A 146 -20.86 34.05 -11.66
N ALA A 147 -21.25 35.15 -11.00
CA ALA A 147 -20.91 35.39 -9.62
C ALA A 147 -21.52 34.32 -8.68
N ARG A 148 -22.76 33.90 -8.92
CA ARG A 148 -23.41 32.84 -8.15
C ARG A 148 -22.68 31.50 -8.30
N GLU A 149 -22.37 31.11 -9.54
CA GLU A 149 -21.64 29.86 -9.81
C GLU A 149 -20.23 29.87 -9.22
N LEU A 150 -19.51 31.00 -9.33
CA LEU A 150 -18.20 31.17 -8.74
C LEU A 150 -18.23 31.02 -7.21
N VAL A 151 -19.20 31.66 -6.56
CA VAL A 151 -19.40 31.54 -5.10
C VAL A 151 -19.75 30.10 -4.71
N ALA A 152 -20.70 29.47 -5.41
CA ALA A 152 -21.10 28.09 -5.15
C ALA A 152 -19.89 27.13 -5.25
N ARG A 153 -19.08 27.28 -6.30
CA ARG A 153 -17.87 26.47 -6.49
C ARG A 153 -16.80 26.75 -5.44
N GLY A 154 -16.62 28.01 -5.03
CA GLY A 154 -15.71 28.38 -3.96
C GLY A 154 -16.09 27.76 -2.61
N LEU A 155 -17.39 27.70 -2.30
CA LEU A 155 -17.91 27.02 -1.11
C LEU A 155 -17.69 25.51 -1.18
N GLU A 156 -17.92 24.90 -2.35
CA GLU A 156 -17.67 23.47 -2.56
C GLU A 156 -16.19 23.12 -2.36
N LEU A 157 -15.28 23.88 -2.97
CA LEU A 157 -13.84 23.71 -2.81
C LEU A 157 -13.40 23.87 -1.36
N SER A 158 -13.98 24.84 -0.63
CA SER A 158 -13.71 25.04 0.80
C SER A 158 -14.16 23.83 1.62
N ARG A 159 -15.35 23.27 1.31
CA ARG A 159 -15.86 22.06 1.96
C ARG A 159 -14.98 20.85 1.69
N VAL A 160 -14.56 20.65 0.43
CA VAL A 160 -13.65 19.56 0.05
C VAL A 160 -12.30 19.72 0.76
N GLY A 161 -11.77 20.95 0.82
CA GLY A 161 -10.54 21.26 1.54
C GLY A 161 -10.63 20.95 3.04
N ALA A 162 -11.75 21.31 3.69
CA ALA A 162 -11.98 21.00 5.10
C ALA A 162 -12.05 19.47 5.34
N ALA A 163 -12.82 18.75 4.52
CA ALA A 163 -12.93 17.29 4.62
C ALA A 163 -11.58 16.60 4.37
N HIS A 164 -10.78 17.11 3.44
CA HIS A 164 -9.44 16.58 3.17
C HIS A 164 -8.49 16.78 4.36
N SER A 165 -8.50 17.98 4.95
CA SER A 165 -7.71 18.26 6.17
C SER A 165 -8.10 17.38 7.35
N GLU A 166 -9.40 17.13 7.54
CA GLU A 166 -9.91 16.22 8.58
C GLU A 166 -9.47 14.76 8.33
N ALA A 167 -9.51 14.32 7.08
CA ALA A 167 -9.04 12.99 6.69
C ALA A 167 -7.54 12.83 6.96
N LEU A 168 -6.72 13.85 6.66
CA LEU A 168 -5.28 13.84 6.96
C LEU A 168 -5.02 13.78 8.46
N ALA A 169 -5.72 14.59 9.26
CA ALA A 169 -5.58 14.54 10.72
C ALA A 169 -5.96 13.17 11.30
N THR A 170 -6.95 12.51 10.70
CA THR A 170 -7.33 11.13 11.09
C THR A 170 -6.24 10.13 10.74
N LEU A 171 -5.62 10.23 9.56
CA LEU A 171 -4.51 9.36 9.16
C LEU A 171 -3.30 9.55 10.09
N ASP A 172 -2.94 10.79 10.40
CA ASP A 172 -1.83 11.09 11.32
C ASP A 172 -2.06 10.46 12.71
N ALA A 173 -3.29 10.53 13.23
CA ALA A 173 -3.65 9.90 14.49
C ALA A 173 -3.53 8.37 14.42
N ARG A 174 -3.94 7.75 13.31
CA ARG A 174 -3.84 6.30 13.11
C ARG A 174 -2.41 5.82 12.95
N ASP A 175 -1.56 6.58 12.27
CA ASP A 175 -0.14 6.27 12.16
C ASP A 175 0.55 6.32 13.53
N ALA A 176 0.16 7.27 14.38
CA ALA A 176 0.63 7.32 15.78
C ALA A 176 0.18 6.09 16.58
N ASP A 177 -1.10 5.68 16.46
CA ASP A 177 -1.62 4.46 17.11
C ASP A 177 -0.85 3.21 16.65
N VAL A 178 -0.61 3.06 15.35
CA VAL A 178 0.12 1.92 14.77
C VAL A 178 1.56 1.90 15.27
N ALA A 179 2.22 3.06 15.35
CA ALA A 179 3.58 3.15 15.88
C ALA A 179 3.65 2.75 17.36
N ALA A 180 2.67 3.17 18.17
CA ALA A 180 2.56 2.79 19.58
C ALA A 180 2.36 1.28 19.75
N LEU A 181 1.40 0.69 19.02
CA LEU A 181 1.12 -0.74 19.05
C LEU A 181 2.33 -1.57 18.58
N SER A 182 3.03 -1.11 17.55
CA SER A 182 4.25 -1.75 17.05
C SER A 182 5.38 -1.72 18.09
N ALA A 183 5.47 -0.65 18.89
CA ALA A 183 6.43 -0.57 19.99
C ALA A 183 6.07 -1.53 21.14
N GLU A 184 4.78 -1.65 21.49
CA GLU A 184 4.30 -2.60 22.49
C GLU A 184 4.54 -4.05 22.05
N HIS A 185 4.22 -4.38 20.80
CA HIS A 185 4.44 -5.71 20.25
C HIS A 185 5.93 -6.13 20.30
N ARG A 186 6.85 -5.21 19.97
CA ARG A 186 8.30 -5.45 20.10
C ARG A 186 8.71 -5.74 21.56
N LYS A 187 8.15 -5.02 22.52
CA LYS A 187 8.41 -5.28 23.96
C LYS A 187 7.87 -6.64 24.39
N ALA A 188 6.69 -7.04 23.91
CA ALA A 188 6.10 -8.33 24.19
C ALA A 188 6.99 -9.47 23.64
N LEU A 189 7.43 -9.37 22.38
CA LEU A 189 8.35 -10.35 21.78
C LEU A 189 9.68 -10.46 22.52
N ALA A 190 10.24 -9.33 22.97
CA ALA A 190 11.47 -9.32 23.77
C ALA A 190 11.28 -10.04 25.11
N THR A 191 10.14 -9.83 25.78
CA THR A 191 9.79 -10.52 27.02
C THR A 191 9.64 -12.02 26.80
N ILE A 192 8.95 -12.45 25.74
CA ILE A 192 8.80 -13.87 25.40
C ILE A 192 10.18 -14.50 25.16
N GLY A 193 11.02 -13.88 24.33
CA GLY A 193 12.36 -14.39 24.05
C GLY A 193 13.27 -14.43 25.29
N GLN A 194 13.04 -13.58 26.29
CA GLN A 194 13.72 -13.66 27.58
C GLN A 194 13.22 -14.85 28.41
N ARG A 195 11.91 -15.09 28.45
CA ARG A 195 11.30 -16.20 29.19
C ARG A 195 11.68 -17.55 28.60
N ASP A 196 11.75 -17.66 27.28
CA ASP A 196 12.20 -18.90 26.61
C ASP A 196 13.62 -19.27 27.05
N ARG A 197 14.53 -18.29 27.12
CA ARG A 197 15.90 -18.50 27.62
C ARG A 197 15.94 -18.93 29.09
N GLU A 198 15.10 -18.35 29.93
CA GLU A 198 14.99 -18.74 31.35
C GLU A 198 14.49 -20.18 31.50
N ILE A 199 13.49 -20.57 30.70
CA ILE A 199 12.96 -21.94 30.68
C ILE A 199 14.03 -22.92 30.24
N GLU A 200 14.78 -22.61 29.18
CA GLU A 200 15.88 -23.46 28.71
C GLU A 200 16.98 -23.63 29.76
N ALA A 201 17.37 -22.55 30.43
CA ALA A 201 18.36 -22.59 31.50
C ALA A 201 17.88 -23.46 32.67
N LEU A 202 16.64 -23.28 33.13
CA LEU A 202 16.06 -24.06 34.21
C LEU A 202 15.92 -25.55 33.82
N ALA A 203 15.53 -25.84 32.58
CA ALA A 203 15.47 -27.21 32.07
C ALA A 203 16.86 -27.87 32.04
N ALA A 204 17.92 -27.13 31.71
CA ALA A 204 19.28 -27.64 31.76
C ALA A 204 19.75 -27.93 33.20
N GLU A 205 19.43 -27.06 34.14
CA GLU A 205 19.71 -27.28 35.57
C GLU A 205 18.97 -28.51 36.10
N HIS A 206 17.68 -28.63 35.78
CA HIS A 206 16.87 -29.78 36.17
C HIS A 206 17.44 -31.11 35.64
N ARG A 207 17.89 -31.15 34.37
CA ARG A 207 18.56 -32.33 33.81
C ARG A 207 19.84 -32.69 34.55
N ARG A 208 20.64 -31.71 34.97
CA ARG A 208 21.87 -31.96 35.77
C ARG A 208 21.53 -32.50 37.16
N ALA A 209 20.49 -31.95 37.79
CA ALA A 209 20.02 -32.42 39.09
C ALA A 209 19.56 -33.88 39.02
N LEU A 210 18.77 -34.24 37.99
CA LEU A 210 18.36 -35.63 37.76
C LEU A 210 19.56 -36.56 37.54
N ALA A 211 20.52 -36.18 36.70
CA ALA A 211 21.73 -36.99 36.50
C ALA A 211 22.54 -37.19 37.80
N THR A 212 22.56 -36.18 38.67
CA THR A 212 23.21 -36.29 39.99
C THR A 212 22.45 -37.26 40.89
N ILE A 213 21.11 -37.22 40.89
CA ILE A 213 20.28 -38.16 41.66
C ILE A 213 20.53 -39.58 41.17
N ASP A 214 20.53 -39.82 39.86
CA ASP A 214 20.80 -41.13 39.27
C ASP A 214 22.18 -41.67 39.70
N GLU A 215 23.21 -40.81 39.70
CA GLU A 215 24.55 -41.17 40.18
C GLU A 215 24.56 -41.55 41.67
N ARG A 216 23.84 -40.79 42.50
CA ARG A 216 23.75 -41.08 43.94
C ARG A 216 22.97 -42.36 44.21
N ASP A 217 21.91 -42.62 43.46
CA ASP A 217 21.15 -43.86 43.55
C ASP A 217 22.02 -45.06 43.19
N GLU A 218 22.89 -44.95 42.18
CA GLU A 218 23.83 -46.01 41.82
C GLU A 218 24.90 -46.23 42.91
N GLN A 219 25.44 -45.16 43.49
CA GLN A 219 26.36 -45.24 44.62
C GLN A 219 25.72 -45.91 45.84
N ILE A 220 24.46 -45.58 46.16
CA ILE A 220 23.71 -46.21 47.26
C ILE A 220 23.56 -47.72 46.99
N ARG A 221 23.15 -48.11 45.78
CA ARG A 221 23.04 -49.54 45.40
C ARG A 221 24.38 -50.26 45.48
N GLU A 222 25.49 -49.59 45.20
CA GLU A 222 26.83 -50.16 45.38
C GLU A 222 27.17 -50.34 46.87
N PHE A 223 26.89 -49.34 47.71
CA PHE A 223 27.09 -49.47 49.15
C PHE A 223 26.25 -50.59 49.75
N ASP A 224 24.98 -50.71 49.35
CA ASP A 224 24.10 -51.81 49.78
C ASP A 224 24.69 -53.18 49.42
N ARG A 225 25.23 -53.34 48.20
CA ARG A 225 25.91 -54.58 47.78
C ARG A 225 27.13 -54.89 48.64
N ARG A 226 27.97 -53.89 48.92
CA ARG A 226 29.17 -54.06 49.76
C ARG A 226 28.80 -54.42 51.19
N LEU A 227 27.80 -53.76 51.76
CA LEU A 227 27.30 -54.06 53.10
C LEU A 227 26.72 -55.48 53.19
N ALA A 228 25.99 -55.92 52.16
CA ALA A 228 25.48 -57.29 52.09
C ALA A 228 26.63 -58.32 52.04
N GLN A 229 27.68 -58.05 51.26
CA GLN A 229 28.87 -58.91 51.21
C GLN A 229 29.57 -59.00 52.57
N ILE A 230 29.86 -57.86 53.20
CA ILE A 230 30.49 -57.82 54.54
C ILE A 230 29.60 -58.55 55.56
N GLY A 231 28.29 -58.38 55.48
CA GLY A 231 27.33 -59.09 56.32
C GLY A 231 27.40 -60.62 56.14
N ALA A 232 27.56 -61.09 54.91
CA ALA A 232 27.72 -62.51 54.60
C ALA A 232 29.06 -63.05 55.11
N GLU A 233 30.17 -62.33 54.88
CA GLU A 233 31.50 -62.68 55.39
C GLU A 233 31.52 -62.75 56.92
N HIS A 234 30.90 -61.78 57.59
CA HIS A 234 30.81 -61.77 59.05
C HIS A 234 29.94 -62.91 59.59
N SER A 235 28.82 -63.20 58.91
CA SER A 235 27.97 -64.36 59.25
C SER A 235 28.73 -65.67 59.11
N HIS A 236 29.50 -65.84 58.04
CA HIS A 236 30.35 -67.02 57.82
C HIS A 236 31.46 -67.12 58.87
N ALA A 237 32.13 -66.02 59.20
CA ALA A 237 33.15 -66.01 60.24
C ALA A 237 32.58 -66.44 61.60
N LEU A 238 31.38 -65.97 61.96
CA LEU A 238 30.68 -66.40 63.17
C LEU A 238 30.31 -67.89 63.14
N GLU A 239 29.94 -68.42 61.97
CA GLU A 239 29.64 -69.83 61.78
C GLU A 239 30.89 -70.71 61.94
N VAL A 240 32.01 -70.30 61.35
CA VAL A 240 33.32 -70.97 61.53
C VAL A 240 33.75 -70.92 62.99
N ILE A 241 33.61 -69.78 63.67
CA ILE A 241 33.92 -69.68 65.11
C ILE A 241 33.05 -70.66 65.89
N ARG A 242 31.74 -70.72 65.65
CA ARG A 242 30.84 -71.68 66.31
C ARG A 242 31.25 -73.13 66.03
N GLU A 243 31.61 -73.46 64.80
CA GLU A 243 32.07 -74.80 64.43
C GLU A 243 33.38 -75.16 65.15
N ARG A 244 34.34 -74.23 65.20
CA ARG A 244 35.62 -74.43 65.91
C ARG A 244 35.42 -74.53 67.41
N ASP A 245 34.53 -73.74 68.00
CA ASP A 245 34.16 -73.84 69.41
C ASP A 245 33.55 -75.22 69.70
N ALA A 246 32.66 -75.72 68.85
CA ALA A 246 32.08 -77.06 68.98
C ALA A 246 33.14 -78.18 68.83
N GLN A 247 34.09 -78.03 67.90
CA GLN A 247 35.21 -78.97 67.74
C GLN A 247 36.15 -78.96 68.95
N LEU A 248 36.45 -77.78 69.50
CA LEU A 248 37.23 -77.64 70.73
C LEU A 248 36.52 -78.33 71.90
N ASP A 249 35.22 -78.08 72.08
CA ASP A 249 34.41 -78.74 73.11
C ASP A 249 34.43 -80.27 72.96
N TYR A 250 34.36 -80.79 71.74
CA TYR A 250 34.50 -82.22 71.48
C TYR A 250 35.87 -82.75 71.93
N LEU A 251 36.97 -82.07 71.57
CA LEU A 251 38.33 -82.44 72.01
C LEU A 251 38.49 -82.37 73.53
N TYR A 252 37.89 -81.38 74.19
CA TYR A 252 37.88 -81.26 75.65
C TYR A 252 37.12 -82.41 76.34
N ASN A 253 36.20 -83.06 75.64
CA ASN A 253 35.36 -84.13 76.17
C ASN A 253 35.81 -85.54 75.71
N LEU A 254 36.89 -85.66 74.93
CA LEU A 254 37.46 -86.94 74.53
C LEU A 254 38.14 -87.65 75.73
N PRO A 255 37.87 -88.95 75.99
CA PRO A 255 38.50 -89.69 77.09
C PRO A 255 40.01 -89.76 76.92
N GLY A 256 40.77 -89.43 77.98
CA GLY A 256 42.24 -89.40 77.99
C GLY A 256 42.84 -88.07 77.51
N LEU A 257 42.51 -87.63 76.29
CA LEU A 257 43.08 -86.39 75.70
C LEU A 257 42.57 -85.11 76.41
N GLY A 258 41.29 -85.06 76.77
CA GLY A 258 40.69 -83.90 77.44
C GLY A 258 41.25 -83.63 78.85
N LEU A 259 41.68 -84.68 79.56
CA LEU A 259 42.31 -84.55 80.89
C LEU A 259 43.69 -83.89 80.81
N VAL A 260 44.47 -84.20 79.77
CA VAL A 260 45.81 -83.63 79.54
C VAL A 260 45.71 -82.14 79.20
N ILE A 261 44.77 -81.77 78.32
CA ILE A 261 44.58 -80.37 77.91
C ILE A 261 44.08 -79.50 79.08
N ARG A 262 43.13 -80.00 79.92
CA ARG A 262 42.68 -79.28 81.14
C ARG A 262 43.80 -79.09 82.16
N ALA A 263 44.69 -80.09 82.32
CA ALA A 263 45.83 -80.01 83.23
C ALA A 263 46.87 -78.97 82.78
N LEU A 264 47.16 -78.88 81.47
CA LEU A 264 48.11 -77.91 80.91
C LEU A 264 47.63 -76.46 81.04
N ARG A 265 46.34 -76.19 80.81
CA ARG A 265 45.79 -74.83 80.92
C ARG A 265 45.74 -74.32 82.38
N LYS A 266 45.46 -75.20 83.34
CA LYS A 266 45.50 -74.87 84.78
C LYS A 266 46.91 -74.47 85.25
N LYS A 267 47.95 -74.96 84.56
CA LYS A 267 49.35 -74.63 84.82
C LYS A 267 49.78 -73.28 84.22
N HIS A 268 49.12 -72.81 83.16
CA HIS A 268 49.39 -71.50 82.53
C HIS A 268 48.56 -70.35 83.11
N ALA A 269 47.39 -70.60 83.70
CA ALA A 269 46.58 -69.57 84.35
C ALA A 269 47.01 -69.24 85.80
N GLN A 270 48.06 -69.89 86.30
CA GLN A 270 48.64 -69.69 87.65
C GLN A 270 50.09 -69.16 87.61
N GLY A 271 50.55 -68.67 86.46
CA GLY A 271 51.76 -67.86 86.31
C GLY A 271 51.39 -66.51 85.73
#